data_AF-A0A8I6RZY2-F1
#
_entry.id   AF-A0A8I6RZY2-F1
#
_cell.length_a   1.000
_cell.length_b   1.000
_cell.length_c   1.000
_cell.angle_alpha   90.00
_cell.angle_beta   90.00
_cell.angle_gamma   90.00
#
_symmetry.space_group_name_H-M   'P 1'
#
loop_
_entity.id
_entity.type
_entity.pdbx_description
1 polymer ?
#
loop_
_entity_poly.entity_id
_entity_poly.type
_entity_poly.pdbx_seq_one_letter_code
_entity_poly.pdbx_strand_id
1 'polypeptide(L)'
;MGFVKVVKNKQYFKRFQVKFKRRREGKTDYYARKRLIVQDKNKYNTPKYRLIVRFSNKNITCQVAYSRIEGDKIVCAAYSKELPQYGIKVGLTNYAASYCTGLLLARRLLQKLKLDKLYKGCTEVNGDEYNVEYSGEGPGAFRCYLDAGLMKTSAGARVFGALKGAVDGGLNIPHTTKRFPGFDAESKEFNAEVHRKHIFGIHVSDYMKQLQEEDEEAYKRQFSQYIKHNISPDSIEELYKKAHALIRADPEKKKVEKKQPVTKKRWNRAKLSLAERKNSIAQKKASFLKKIEGEKEA
;
A
#
# COMPACT_ATOMS: atom_id res chain seq x y z
N MET A 1 14.77 38.12 -22.63
CA MET A 1 15.71 37.01 -22.95
C MET A 1 15.61 36.63 -24.44
N GLY A 2 15.95 37.53 -25.36
CA GLY A 2 15.93 37.25 -26.82
C GLY A 2 17.14 36.49 -27.35
N PHE A 3 18.19 36.32 -26.54
CA PHE A 3 19.48 35.75 -26.96
C PHE A 3 19.70 34.29 -26.55
N VAL A 4 18.72 33.64 -25.91
CA VAL A 4 18.85 32.24 -25.47
C VAL A 4 18.16 31.31 -26.47
N LYS A 5 18.91 30.34 -27.00
CA LYS A 5 18.39 29.32 -27.91
C LYS A 5 17.23 28.55 -27.27
N VAL A 6 16.09 28.50 -27.95
CA VAL A 6 14.92 27.74 -27.48
C VAL A 6 15.21 26.24 -27.55
N VAL A 7 15.40 25.61 -26.39
CA VAL A 7 15.75 24.18 -26.29
C VAL A 7 14.54 23.28 -26.59
N LYS A 8 13.35 23.64 -26.09
CA LYS A 8 12.10 22.90 -26.32
C LYS A 8 11.40 23.35 -27.60
N ASN A 9 12.09 23.21 -28.73
CA ASN A 9 11.59 23.60 -30.05
C ASN A 9 10.75 22.51 -30.74
N LYS A 10 10.19 22.81 -31.92
CA LYS A 10 9.41 21.83 -32.72
C LYS A 10 10.20 20.55 -33.03
N GLN A 11 11.50 20.68 -33.30
CA GLN A 11 12.39 19.55 -33.56
C GLN A 11 12.58 18.66 -32.33
N TYR A 12 12.71 19.24 -31.13
CA TYR A 12 12.79 18.52 -29.87
C TYR A 12 11.57 17.61 -29.68
N PHE A 13 10.36 18.15 -29.82
CA PHE A 13 9.14 17.35 -29.62
C PHE A 13 8.95 16.27 -30.68
N LYS A 14 9.38 16.51 -31.94
CA LYS A 14 9.35 15.49 -33.00
C LYS A 14 10.19 14.25 -32.68
N ARG A 15 11.32 14.41 -31.96
CA ARG A 15 12.24 13.32 -31.60
C ARG A 15 12.13 12.86 -30.14
N PHE A 16 11.25 13.47 -29.36
CA PHE A 16 11.16 13.17 -27.93
C PHE A 16 10.48 11.81 -27.69
N GLN A 17 11.28 10.81 -27.32
CA GLN A 17 10.75 9.51 -26.92
C GLN A 17 10.31 9.55 -25.46
N VAL A 18 9.00 9.46 -25.25
CA VAL A 18 8.43 9.42 -23.90
C VAL A 18 8.76 8.10 -23.21
N LYS A 19 9.20 8.16 -21.94
CA LYS A 19 9.31 6.97 -21.09
C LYS A 19 7.92 6.33 -20.88
N PHE A 20 7.85 5.07 -20.45
CA PHE A 20 6.57 4.39 -20.20
C PHE A 20 5.67 5.16 -19.22
N LYS A 21 4.35 5.11 -19.42
CA LYS A 21 3.35 5.90 -18.65
C LYS A 21 3.58 5.83 -17.14
N ARG A 22 3.68 4.62 -16.56
CA ARG A 22 3.90 4.43 -15.11
C ARG A 22 5.25 4.95 -14.60
N ARG A 23 6.27 5.01 -15.47
CA ARG A 23 7.57 5.59 -15.13
C ARG A 23 7.48 7.12 -15.10
N ARG A 24 6.74 7.72 -16.04
CA ARG A 24 6.46 9.17 -16.05
C ARG A 24 5.60 9.60 -14.85
N GLU A 25 4.68 8.74 -14.41
CA GLU A 25 3.90 8.94 -13.18
C GLU A 25 4.71 8.66 -11.89
N GLY A 26 5.96 8.19 -11.99
CA GLY A 26 6.79 7.91 -10.81
C GLY A 26 6.29 6.74 -9.95
N LYS A 27 5.55 5.77 -10.51
CA LYS A 27 4.91 4.68 -9.75
C LYS A 27 5.59 3.32 -9.89
N THR A 28 6.49 3.17 -10.85
CA THR A 28 7.10 1.87 -11.15
C THR A 28 8.51 2.03 -11.66
N ASP A 29 9.42 1.31 -11.04
CA ASP A 29 10.70 0.97 -11.64
C ASP A 29 10.55 -0.33 -12.45
N TYR A 30 10.77 -0.24 -13.76
CA TYR A 30 10.69 -1.39 -14.66
C TYR A 30 11.89 -2.32 -14.52
N TYR A 31 13.02 -1.84 -13.99
CA TYR A 31 14.21 -2.66 -13.77
C TYR A 31 14.00 -3.66 -12.63
N ALA A 32 13.52 -3.18 -11.47
CA ALA A 32 13.08 -4.05 -10.38
C ALA A 32 11.91 -4.95 -10.80
N ARG A 33 10.90 -4.39 -11.48
CA ARG A 33 9.71 -5.15 -11.90
C ARG A 33 10.06 -6.32 -12.83
N LYS A 34 10.96 -6.13 -13.81
CA LYS A 34 11.38 -7.20 -14.74
C LYS A 34 11.88 -8.44 -13.96
N ARG A 35 12.73 -8.25 -12.96
CA ARG A 35 13.29 -9.35 -12.15
C ARG A 35 12.26 -10.04 -11.27
N LEU A 36 11.29 -9.27 -10.77
CA LEU A 36 10.31 -9.76 -9.82
C LEU A 36 9.20 -10.58 -10.48
N ILE A 37 8.74 -10.18 -11.67
CA ILE A 37 7.54 -10.76 -12.29
C ILE A 37 7.84 -11.84 -13.33
N VAL A 38 9.02 -11.80 -13.96
CA VAL A 38 9.36 -12.78 -15.00
C VAL A 38 9.55 -14.15 -14.35
N GLN A 39 8.89 -15.14 -14.93
CA GLN A 39 8.95 -16.54 -14.54
C GLN A 39 9.93 -17.29 -15.44
N ASP A 40 10.54 -18.34 -14.90
CA ASP A 40 11.38 -19.25 -15.67
C ASP A 40 10.54 -19.95 -16.76
N LYS A 41 11.06 -19.98 -17.99
CA LYS A 41 10.29 -20.50 -19.14
C LYS A 41 9.93 -21.97 -19.01
N ASN A 42 10.75 -22.76 -18.31
CA ASN A 42 10.51 -24.18 -18.05
C ASN A 42 9.35 -24.43 -17.07
N LYS A 43 8.84 -23.41 -16.38
CA LYS A 43 7.64 -23.50 -15.51
C LYS A 43 6.34 -23.15 -16.25
N TYR A 44 6.43 -22.81 -17.54
CA TYR A 44 5.32 -22.52 -18.44
C TYR A 44 4.28 -21.56 -17.82
N ASN A 45 3.07 -22.06 -17.55
CA ASN A 45 1.94 -21.25 -17.09
C ASN A 45 1.90 -20.99 -15.57
N THR A 46 2.88 -21.53 -14.82
CA THR A 46 2.93 -21.41 -13.36
C THR A 46 3.11 -19.94 -12.94
N PRO A 47 2.14 -19.35 -12.22
CA PRO A 47 2.21 -17.95 -11.83
C PRO A 47 3.31 -17.70 -10.79
N LYS A 48 4.07 -16.62 -10.99
CA LYS A 48 5.00 -16.10 -9.98
C LYS A 48 4.29 -15.05 -9.13
N TYR A 49 3.94 -15.43 -7.89
CA TYR A 49 3.18 -14.57 -6.99
C TYR A 49 4.07 -13.55 -6.28
N ARG A 50 3.55 -12.33 -6.13
CA ARG A 50 4.20 -11.27 -5.37
C ARG A 50 3.25 -10.67 -4.33
N LEU A 51 3.81 -10.37 -3.17
CA LEU A 51 3.20 -9.57 -2.12
C LEU A 51 3.51 -8.10 -2.38
N ILE A 52 2.55 -7.38 -2.96
CA ILE A 52 2.63 -5.95 -3.22
C ILE A 52 2.21 -5.20 -1.95
N VAL A 53 3.14 -4.47 -1.35
CA VAL A 53 2.86 -3.61 -0.19
C VAL A 53 3.06 -2.15 -0.58
N ARG A 54 2.04 -1.33 -0.41
CA ARG A 54 2.07 0.10 -0.74
C ARG A 54 1.52 0.93 0.40
N PHE A 55 2.25 1.98 0.76
CA PHE A 55 1.82 2.96 1.74
C PHE A 55 1.29 4.20 1.02
N SER A 56 0.20 4.71 1.57
CA SER A 56 -0.28 6.07 1.32
C SER A 56 -0.25 6.82 2.66
N ASN A 57 -0.50 8.12 2.64
CA ASN A 57 -0.44 8.93 3.87
C ASN A 57 -1.39 8.44 4.98
N LYS A 58 -2.52 7.82 4.61
CA LYS A 58 -3.56 7.39 5.57
C LYS A 58 -3.89 5.90 5.52
N ASN A 59 -3.34 5.14 4.57
CA ASN A 59 -3.69 3.73 4.39
C ASN A 59 -2.48 2.89 3.98
N ILE A 60 -2.53 1.61 4.35
CA ILE A 60 -1.65 0.55 3.90
C ILE A 60 -2.46 -0.36 2.99
N THR A 61 -1.90 -0.72 1.84
CA THR A 61 -2.52 -1.65 0.89
C THR A 61 -1.57 -2.82 0.68
N CYS A 62 -2.07 -4.03 0.97
CA CYS A 62 -1.35 -5.28 0.76
C CYS A 62 -2.14 -6.12 -0.25
N GLN A 63 -1.47 -6.61 -1.30
CA GLN A 63 -2.09 -7.39 -2.36
C GLN A 63 -1.21 -8.57 -2.74
N VAL A 64 -1.82 -9.72 -3.03
CA VAL A 64 -1.14 -10.81 -3.73
C VAL A 64 -1.55 -10.78 -5.19
N ALA A 65 -0.57 -10.68 -6.08
CA ALA A 65 -0.81 -10.64 -7.52
C ALA A 65 0.21 -11.46 -8.30
N TYR A 66 -0.14 -11.82 -9.52
CA TYR A 66 0.77 -12.37 -10.52
C TYR A 66 0.54 -11.66 -11.85
N SER A 67 1.51 -11.76 -12.77
CA SER A 67 1.45 -11.06 -14.07
C SER A 67 0.94 -11.96 -15.18
N ARG A 68 0.09 -11.40 -16.05
CA ARG A 68 -0.30 -11.94 -17.36
C ARG A 68 -0.05 -10.88 -18.43
N ILE A 69 -0.19 -11.25 -19.71
CA ILE A 69 0.07 -10.36 -20.85
C ILE A 69 -0.84 -9.12 -20.83
N GLU A 70 -2.12 -9.31 -20.54
CA GLU A 70 -3.11 -8.22 -20.43
C GLU A 70 -2.85 -7.27 -19.25
N GLY A 71 -2.14 -7.76 -18.22
CA GLY A 71 -1.94 -7.06 -16.97
C GLY A 71 -1.87 -7.99 -15.77
N ASP A 72 -1.74 -7.38 -14.60
CA ASP A 72 -1.64 -8.10 -13.34
C ASP A 72 -3.01 -8.57 -12.86
N LYS A 73 -3.12 -9.83 -12.44
CA LYS A 73 -4.33 -10.39 -11.82
C LYS A 73 -4.12 -10.41 -10.30
N ILE A 74 -5.01 -9.74 -9.57
CA ILE A 74 -4.98 -9.69 -8.10
C ILE A 74 -5.75 -10.90 -7.56
N VAL A 75 -5.09 -11.71 -6.74
CA VAL A 75 -5.68 -12.90 -6.13
C VAL A 75 -6.44 -12.55 -4.86
N CYS A 76 -5.81 -11.72 -4.02
CA CYS A 76 -6.33 -11.28 -2.73
C CYS A 76 -5.81 -9.87 -2.42
N ALA A 77 -6.57 -9.11 -1.63
CA ALA A 77 -6.22 -7.78 -1.19
C ALA A 77 -6.70 -7.55 0.25
N ALA A 78 -5.92 -6.80 1.02
CA ALA A 78 -6.26 -6.30 2.35
C ALA A 78 -5.85 -4.84 2.46
N TYR A 79 -6.57 -4.08 3.27
CA TYR A 79 -6.36 -2.65 3.44
C TYR A 79 -6.42 -2.28 4.92
N SER A 80 -5.61 -1.31 5.36
CA SER A 80 -5.64 -0.90 6.77
C SER A 80 -6.96 -0.23 7.17
N LYS A 81 -7.71 0.35 6.23
CA LYS A 81 -9.08 0.85 6.46
C LYS A 81 -10.11 -0.23 6.83
N GLU A 82 -9.77 -1.51 6.66
CA GLU A 82 -10.60 -2.64 7.09
C GLU A 82 -10.32 -3.00 8.57
N LEU A 83 -9.16 -2.60 9.12
CA LEU A 83 -8.76 -2.89 10.50
C LEU A 83 -9.69 -2.35 11.61
N PRO A 84 -10.43 -1.24 11.42
CA PRO A 84 -11.43 -0.82 12.40
C PRO A 84 -12.50 -1.87 12.70
N GLN A 85 -12.78 -2.79 11.76
CA GLN A 85 -13.70 -3.91 11.99
C GLN A 85 -13.13 -4.94 12.99
N TYR A 86 -11.82 -4.93 13.18
CA TYR A 86 -11.06 -5.80 14.08
C TYR A 86 -10.59 -5.06 15.34
N GLY A 87 -11.17 -3.89 15.65
CA GLY A 87 -10.89 -3.12 16.87
C GLY A 87 -9.87 -1.98 16.72
N ILE A 88 -9.08 -1.94 15.64
CA ILE A 88 -8.06 -0.90 15.43
C ILE A 88 -8.69 0.31 14.75
N LYS A 89 -9.21 1.26 15.54
CA LYS A 89 -9.92 2.44 15.02
C LYS A 89 -9.00 3.55 14.49
N VAL A 90 -7.80 3.67 15.06
CA VAL A 90 -6.80 4.73 14.78
C VAL A 90 -5.43 4.12 14.49
N GLY A 91 -4.46 4.95 14.08
CA GLY A 91 -3.09 4.47 13.86
C GLY A 91 -2.90 3.58 12.62
N LEU A 92 -3.75 3.71 11.61
CA LEU A 92 -3.85 2.81 10.44
C LEU A 92 -2.64 2.80 9.49
N THR A 93 -1.54 3.48 9.83
CA THR A 93 -0.31 3.55 9.03
C THR A 93 0.96 3.26 9.83
N ASN A 94 0.88 2.89 11.11
CA ASN A 94 2.05 2.54 11.91
C ASN A 94 2.58 1.11 11.57
N TYR A 95 3.64 0.67 12.25
CA TYR A 95 4.22 -0.66 12.04
C TYR A 95 3.25 -1.80 12.42
N ALA A 96 2.57 -1.67 13.57
CA ALA A 96 1.59 -2.63 14.07
C ALA A 96 0.40 -2.83 13.11
N ALA A 97 -0.16 -1.76 12.57
CA ALA A 97 -1.19 -1.81 11.55
C ALA A 97 -0.66 -2.44 10.25
N SER A 98 0.59 -2.19 9.88
CA SER A 98 1.24 -2.85 8.74
C SER A 98 1.28 -4.37 8.93
N TYR A 99 1.72 -4.82 10.10
CA TYR A 99 1.71 -6.23 10.50
C TYR A 99 0.29 -6.82 10.42
N CYS A 100 -0.69 -6.17 11.03
CA CYS A 100 -2.09 -6.60 10.99
C CYS A 100 -2.62 -6.73 9.56
N THR A 101 -2.30 -5.78 8.66
CA THR A 101 -2.73 -5.87 7.25
C THR A 101 -2.07 -7.02 6.49
N GLY A 102 -0.81 -7.34 6.80
CA GLY A 102 -0.11 -8.50 6.26
C GLY A 102 -0.75 -9.81 6.73
N LEU A 103 -1.01 -9.91 8.03
CA LEU A 103 -1.68 -11.04 8.65
C LEU A 103 -3.07 -11.27 8.07
N LEU A 104 -3.87 -10.20 7.94
CA LEU A 104 -5.20 -10.26 7.34
C LEU A 104 -5.15 -10.75 5.90
N LEU A 105 -4.21 -10.26 5.09
CA LEU A 105 -4.03 -10.71 3.71
C LEU A 105 -3.69 -12.20 3.63
N ALA A 106 -2.77 -12.68 4.49
CA ALA A 106 -2.34 -14.06 4.52
C ALA A 106 -3.48 -15.00 4.91
N ARG A 107 -4.17 -14.72 6.03
CA ARG A 107 -5.32 -15.54 6.48
C ARG A 107 -6.44 -15.56 5.44
N ARG A 108 -6.77 -14.42 4.84
CA ARG A 108 -7.78 -14.32 3.77
C ARG A 108 -7.39 -15.10 2.52
N LEU A 109 -6.11 -15.08 2.14
CA LEU A 109 -5.61 -15.83 0.99
C LEU A 109 -5.65 -17.34 1.25
N LEU A 110 -5.18 -17.78 2.42
CA LEU A 110 -5.16 -19.20 2.77
C LEU A 110 -6.57 -19.77 2.91
N GLN A 111 -7.50 -19.03 3.50
CA GLN A 111 -8.91 -19.45 3.57
C GLN A 111 -9.52 -19.60 2.17
N LYS A 112 -9.26 -18.63 1.27
CA LYS A 112 -9.69 -18.69 -0.12
C LYS A 112 -9.11 -19.88 -0.89
N LEU A 113 -7.90 -20.32 -0.54
CA LEU A 113 -7.22 -21.46 -1.13
C LEU A 113 -7.43 -22.78 -0.35
N LYS A 114 -8.20 -22.75 0.74
CA LYS A 114 -8.43 -23.88 1.66
C LYS A 114 -7.15 -24.47 2.26
N LEU A 115 -6.17 -23.62 2.53
CA LEU A 115 -4.87 -23.96 3.14
C LEU A 115 -4.72 -23.42 4.58
N ASP A 116 -5.77 -22.78 5.09
CA ASP A 116 -5.80 -22.08 6.38
C ASP A 116 -5.61 -23.01 7.60
N LYS A 117 -6.10 -24.25 7.51
CA LYS A 117 -5.96 -25.27 8.56
C LYS A 117 -4.57 -25.87 8.63
N LEU A 118 -3.95 -26.10 7.46
CA LEU A 118 -2.63 -26.72 7.33
C LEU A 118 -1.52 -25.73 7.73
N TYR A 119 -1.58 -24.51 7.19
CA TYR A 119 -0.60 -23.47 7.45
C TYR A 119 -1.19 -22.41 8.39
N LYS A 120 -1.21 -22.70 9.69
CA LYS A 120 -1.67 -21.76 10.72
C LYS A 120 -0.70 -20.57 10.92
N GLY A 121 0.57 -20.77 10.60
CA GLY A 121 1.64 -19.81 10.83
C GLY A 121 2.04 -19.74 12.31
N CYS A 122 2.66 -18.62 12.70
CA CYS A 122 3.13 -18.38 14.06
C CYS A 122 1.98 -17.85 14.93
N THR A 123 1.33 -18.72 15.73
CA THR A 123 0.18 -18.35 16.56
C THR A 123 0.55 -17.35 17.66
N GLU A 124 1.69 -17.58 18.31
CA GLU A 124 2.23 -16.75 19.39
C GLU A 124 3.30 -15.82 18.84
N VAL A 125 3.00 -14.52 18.78
CA VAL A 125 3.89 -13.53 18.16
C VAL A 125 5.05 -13.19 19.10
N ASN A 126 6.19 -13.84 18.90
CA ASN A 126 7.43 -13.63 19.65
C ASN A 126 8.37 -12.59 19.00
N GLY A 127 8.15 -12.25 17.73
CA GLY A 127 8.99 -11.31 16.97
C GLY A 127 10.23 -11.92 16.34
N ASP A 128 10.46 -13.22 16.55
CA ASP A 128 11.64 -13.93 16.06
C ASP A 128 11.53 -14.28 14.56
N GLU A 129 12.62 -14.78 13.97
CA GLU A 129 12.60 -15.35 12.63
C GLU A 129 11.63 -16.54 12.57
N TYR A 130 10.77 -16.55 11.58
CA TYR A 130 9.84 -17.66 11.34
C TYR A 130 9.69 -17.84 9.84
N ASN A 131 9.87 -19.06 9.36
CA ASN A 131 9.64 -19.42 7.97
C ASN A 131 8.70 -20.62 7.93
N VAL A 132 7.66 -20.54 7.11
CA VAL A 132 6.71 -21.64 6.96
C VAL A 132 7.35 -22.72 6.10
N GLU A 133 7.60 -23.87 6.71
CA GLU A 133 8.11 -25.06 6.05
C GLU A 133 6.97 -25.92 5.49
N TYR A 134 7.33 -26.81 4.56
CA TYR A 134 6.39 -27.78 4.03
C TYR A 134 6.13 -28.87 5.08
N SER A 135 4.87 -29.17 5.34
CA SER A 135 4.46 -30.17 6.34
C SER A 135 4.79 -31.62 5.96
N GLY A 136 5.34 -31.88 4.76
CA GLY A 136 5.54 -33.25 4.24
C GLY A 136 4.25 -33.88 3.68
N GLU A 137 3.10 -33.50 4.24
CA GLU A 137 1.77 -33.94 3.82
C GLU A 137 0.95 -32.79 3.23
N GLY A 138 0.23 -33.05 2.13
CA GLY A 138 -0.68 -32.11 1.49
C GLY A 138 -0.01 -31.12 0.52
N PRO A 139 -0.72 -30.06 0.09
CA PRO A 139 -0.18 -29.05 -0.81
C PRO A 139 0.90 -28.19 -0.14
N GLY A 140 1.93 -27.81 -0.91
CA GLY A 140 2.99 -26.93 -0.42
C GLY A 140 2.51 -25.55 0.07
N ALA A 141 3.26 -24.94 0.97
CA ALA A 141 2.99 -23.61 1.48
C ALA A 141 2.95 -22.57 0.35
N PHE A 142 2.04 -21.60 0.45
CA PHE A 142 1.88 -20.60 -0.61
C PHE A 142 3.10 -19.69 -0.67
N ARG A 143 3.91 -19.86 -1.72
CA ARG A 143 5.13 -19.09 -1.94
C ARG A 143 4.85 -17.78 -2.67
N CYS A 144 5.29 -16.65 -2.10
CA CYS A 144 5.27 -15.36 -2.80
C CYS A 144 6.48 -14.49 -2.45
N TYR A 145 6.73 -13.45 -3.24
CA TYR A 145 7.89 -12.58 -3.11
C TYR A 145 7.50 -11.13 -2.79
N LEU A 146 8.21 -10.47 -1.87
CA LEU A 146 7.92 -9.08 -1.54
C LEU A 146 8.17 -8.14 -2.72
N ASP A 147 7.18 -7.31 -3.05
CA ASP A 147 7.29 -6.16 -3.94
C ASP A 147 7.17 -4.88 -3.11
N ALA A 148 8.30 -4.28 -2.73
CA ALA A 148 8.36 -2.99 -2.03
C ALA A 148 8.14 -1.77 -2.96
N GLY A 149 8.15 -1.98 -4.28
CA GLY A 149 8.00 -0.93 -5.27
C GLY A 149 9.18 0.03 -5.29
N LEU A 150 8.91 1.32 -5.08
CA LEU A 150 9.91 2.39 -5.08
C LEU A 150 10.33 2.82 -3.66
N MET A 151 9.79 2.19 -2.62
CA MET A 151 10.16 2.52 -1.25
C MET A 151 11.59 2.08 -0.96
N LYS A 152 12.34 2.93 -0.26
CA LYS A 152 13.66 2.58 0.26
C LYS A 152 13.49 1.48 1.32
N THR A 153 14.21 0.38 1.16
CA THR A 153 14.19 -0.78 2.06
C THR A 153 15.23 -0.62 3.18
N SER A 154 15.06 0.39 4.03
CA SER A 154 15.88 0.57 5.24
C SER A 154 15.46 -0.41 6.33
N ALA A 155 16.33 -0.64 7.33
CA ALA A 155 15.95 -1.37 8.53
C ALA A 155 14.80 -0.65 9.25
N GLY A 156 13.86 -1.42 9.79
CA GLY A 156 12.67 -0.88 10.48
C GLY A 156 11.59 -0.30 9.55
N ALA A 157 11.77 -0.36 8.23
CA ALA A 157 10.74 0.14 7.32
C ALA A 157 9.44 -0.66 7.48
N ARG A 158 8.30 0.06 7.59
CA ARG A 158 6.97 -0.53 7.81
C ARG A 158 6.56 -1.58 6.77
N VAL A 159 7.14 -1.54 5.57
CA VAL A 159 6.92 -2.56 4.53
C VAL A 159 7.25 -3.97 5.02
N PHE A 160 8.25 -4.08 5.90
CA PHE A 160 8.66 -5.34 6.51
C PHE A 160 7.72 -5.78 7.63
N GLY A 161 6.98 -4.86 8.26
CA GLY A 161 5.88 -5.21 9.16
C GLY A 161 4.80 -6.02 8.43
N ALA A 162 4.37 -5.58 7.24
CA ALA A 162 3.41 -6.32 6.41
C ALA A 162 3.99 -7.65 5.91
N LEU A 163 5.29 -7.70 5.60
CA LEU A 163 5.97 -8.97 5.28
C LEU A 163 5.91 -9.93 6.47
N LYS A 164 6.29 -9.48 7.67
CA LYS A 164 6.31 -10.32 8.86
C LYS A 164 4.91 -10.80 9.23
N GLY A 165 3.91 -9.93 9.18
CA GLY A 165 2.51 -10.32 9.40
C GLY A 165 2.02 -11.34 8.38
N ALA A 166 2.43 -11.23 7.11
CA ALA A 166 2.06 -12.19 6.09
C ALA A 166 2.75 -13.56 6.30
N VAL A 167 4.00 -13.55 6.73
CA VAL A 167 4.78 -14.75 7.09
C VAL A 167 4.18 -15.45 8.31
N ASP A 168 3.94 -14.72 9.40
CA ASP A 168 3.31 -15.24 10.62
C ASP A 168 1.86 -15.69 10.38
N GLY A 169 1.23 -15.20 9.31
CA GLY A 169 -0.08 -15.64 8.85
C GLY A 169 -0.08 -16.96 8.09
N GLY A 170 1.08 -17.51 7.73
CA GLY A 170 1.23 -18.80 7.06
C GLY A 170 1.70 -18.75 5.61
N LEU A 171 2.13 -17.59 5.09
CA LEU A 171 2.72 -17.50 3.75
C LEU A 171 4.23 -17.80 3.78
N ASN A 172 4.72 -18.52 2.77
CA ASN A 172 6.14 -18.70 2.57
C ASN A 172 6.70 -17.52 1.76
N ILE A 173 7.36 -16.59 2.44
CA ILE A 173 8.02 -15.43 1.83
C ILE A 173 9.49 -15.47 2.22
N PRO A 174 10.42 -15.64 1.26
CA PRO A 174 11.83 -15.67 1.59
C PRO A 174 12.28 -14.28 2.06
N HIS A 175 12.90 -14.23 3.24
CA HIS A 175 13.36 -13.01 3.89
C HIS A 175 14.55 -13.28 4.81
N THR A 176 15.11 -12.21 5.37
CA THR A 176 16.12 -12.26 6.44
C THR A 176 15.76 -11.23 7.50
N THR A 177 16.25 -11.40 8.72
CA THR A 177 15.94 -10.53 9.87
C THR A 177 16.57 -9.14 9.81
N LYS A 178 17.57 -8.93 8.92
CA LYS A 178 18.36 -7.69 8.79
C LYS A 178 17.56 -6.40 8.53
N ARG A 179 16.30 -6.52 8.11
CA ARG A 179 15.45 -5.36 7.79
C ARG A 179 14.33 -5.13 8.78
N PHE A 180 14.16 -6.00 9.77
CA PHE A 180 13.20 -5.79 10.84
C PHE A 180 13.73 -4.77 11.87
N PRO A 181 12.82 -4.06 12.58
CA PRO A 181 13.20 -3.33 13.79
C PRO A 181 13.89 -4.27 14.78
N GLY A 182 14.96 -3.82 15.44
CA GLY A 182 15.72 -4.65 16.38
C GLY A 182 16.98 -5.29 15.79
N PHE A 183 17.21 -5.17 14.48
CA PHE A 183 18.52 -5.51 13.90
C PHE A 183 19.50 -4.36 14.07
N ASP A 184 20.65 -4.64 14.67
CA ASP A 184 21.76 -3.69 14.78
C ASP A 184 22.81 -3.96 13.69
N ALA A 185 23.24 -2.89 13.01
CA ALA A 185 24.17 -2.99 11.89
C ALA A 185 25.63 -3.16 12.34
N GLU A 186 25.96 -2.71 13.55
CA GLU A 186 27.31 -2.77 14.10
C GLU A 186 27.62 -4.15 14.66
N SER A 187 26.80 -4.63 15.61
CA SER A 187 26.90 -5.99 16.16
C SER A 187 26.48 -7.07 15.17
N LYS A 188 25.66 -6.74 14.16
CA LYS A 188 25.01 -7.68 13.23
C LYS A 188 24.06 -8.67 13.92
N GLU A 189 23.60 -8.33 15.12
CA GLU A 189 22.68 -9.14 15.91
C GLU A 189 21.23 -8.67 15.74
N PHE A 190 20.30 -9.58 15.96
CA PHE A 190 18.86 -9.30 15.87
C PHE A 190 18.20 -9.53 17.22
N ASN A 191 17.60 -8.46 17.76
CA ASN A 191 16.82 -8.52 18.99
C ASN A 191 15.32 -8.69 18.67
N ALA A 192 14.82 -9.92 18.88
CA ALA A 192 13.43 -10.29 18.67
C ALA A 192 12.45 -9.53 19.59
N GLU A 193 12.87 -9.18 20.81
CA GLU A 193 12.01 -8.44 21.75
C GLU A 193 11.71 -7.02 21.26
N VAL A 194 12.72 -6.35 20.71
CA VAL A 194 12.55 -5.01 20.09
C VAL A 194 11.60 -5.11 18.90
N HIS A 195 11.73 -6.16 18.08
CA HIS A 195 10.80 -6.39 16.98
C HIS A 195 9.37 -6.63 17.48
N ARG A 196 9.20 -7.46 18.52
CA ARG A 196 7.91 -7.72 19.17
C ARG A 196 7.27 -6.43 19.69
N LYS A 197 8.04 -5.56 20.34
CA LYS A 197 7.57 -4.23 20.79
C LYS A 197 7.01 -3.38 19.64
N HIS A 198 7.62 -3.46 18.44
CA HIS A 198 7.10 -2.75 17.27
C HIS A 198 5.83 -3.38 16.70
N ILE A 199 5.72 -4.70 16.71
CA ILE A 199 4.52 -5.43 16.24
C ILE A 199 3.30 -5.07 17.10
N PHE A 200 3.45 -4.99 18.42
CA PHE A 200 2.37 -4.64 19.33
C PHE A 200 2.20 -3.13 19.57
N GLY A 201 2.98 -2.29 18.89
CA GLY A 201 2.85 -0.83 19.01
C GLY A 201 3.32 -0.25 20.35
N ILE A 202 4.14 -0.98 21.12
CA ILE A 202 4.66 -0.52 22.42
C ILE A 202 5.47 0.77 22.25
N HIS A 203 6.30 0.88 21.21
CA HIS A 203 7.00 2.14 20.88
C HIS A 203 6.06 3.37 20.72
N VAL A 204 4.81 3.17 20.29
CA VAL A 204 3.82 4.24 20.20
C VAL A 204 3.26 4.56 21.59
N SER A 205 3.01 3.53 22.40
CA SER A 205 2.63 3.70 23.81
C SER A 205 3.71 4.47 24.58
N ASP A 206 4.97 4.10 24.43
CA ASP A 206 6.09 4.75 25.11
C ASP A 206 6.17 6.23 24.72
N TYR A 207 6.02 6.54 23.43
CA TYR A 207 5.98 7.92 22.95
C TYR A 207 4.75 8.69 23.46
N MET A 208 3.60 8.03 23.64
CA MET A 208 2.43 8.65 24.25
C MET A 208 2.70 8.99 25.72
N LYS A 209 3.31 8.08 26.50
CA LYS A 209 3.64 8.31 27.91
C LYS A 209 4.64 9.45 28.07
N GLN A 210 5.71 9.43 27.27
CA GLN A 210 6.72 10.49 27.26
C GLN A 210 6.08 11.86 27.01
N LEU A 211 5.21 11.98 25.99
CA LEU A 211 4.53 13.23 25.69
C LEU A 211 3.54 13.66 26.77
N GLN A 212 2.88 12.73 27.46
CA GLN A 212 1.99 13.06 28.57
C GLN A 212 2.74 13.69 29.75
N GLU A 213 3.97 13.25 30.00
CA GLU A 213 4.83 13.76 31.07
C GLU A 213 5.52 15.07 30.69
N GLU A 214 6.02 15.19 29.45
CA GLU A 214 6.82 16.33 28.99
C GLU A 214 5.97 17.50 28.47
N ASP A 215 4.94 17.23 27.65
CA ASP A 215 4.16 18.26 26.94
C ASP A 215 2.73 17.79 26.60
N GLU A 216 1.80 18.14 27.49
CA GLU A 216 0.39 17.77 27.35
C GLU A 216 -0.29 18.40 26.11
N GLU A 217 0.17 19.57 25.64
CA GLU A 217 -0.38 20.23 24.45
C GLU A 217 0.04 19.47 23.18
N ALA A 218 1.32 19.10 23.08
CA ALA A 218 1.82 18.27 21.99
C ALA A 218 1.15 16.89 22.00
N TYR A 219 0.93 16.29 23.17
CA TYR A 219 0.16 15.06 23.33
C TYR A 219 -1.26 15.19 22.74
N LYS A 220 -2.01 16.22 23.14
CA LYS A 220 -3.37 16.47 22.64
C LYS A 220 -3.39 16.69 21.13
N ARG A 221 -2.40 17.40 20.58
CA ARG A 221 -2.27 17.63 19.13
C ARG A 221 -2.00 16.34 18.37
N GLN A 222 -0.98 15.57 18.78
CA GLN A 222 -0.51 14.39 18.08
C GLN A 222 -1.49 13.21 18.19
N PHE A 223 -2.06 13.00 19.38
CA PHE A 223 -2.89 11.86 19.72
C PHE A 223 -4.37 12.20 19.92
N SER A 224 -4.84 13.35 19.42
CA SER A 224 -6.25 13.79 19.47
C SER A 224 -7.27 12.71 19.14
N GLN A 225 -7.01 11.89 18.11
CA GLN A 225 -7.91 10.79 17.74
C GLN A 225 -7.87 9.61 18.71
N TYR A 226 -6.73 9.34 19.36
CA TYR A 226 -6.65 8.32 20.40
C TYR A 226 -7.46 8.74 21.62
N ILE A 227 -7.34 10.02 22.04
CA ILE A 227 -8.14 10.60 23.12
C ILE A 227 -9.63 10.51 22.78
N LYS A 228 -10.03 10.92 21.57
CA LYS A 228 -11.42 10.83 21.10
C LYS A 228 -12.00 9.42 21.14
N HIS A 229 -11.16 8.40 20.95
CA HIS A 229 -11.56 7.00 20.96
C HIS A 229 -11.29 6.28 22.30
N ASN A 230 -10.89 7.01 23.35
CA ASN A 230 -10.58 6.51 24.68
C ASN A 230 -9.54 5.38 24.67
N ILE A 231 -8.47 5.54 23.88
CA ILE A 231 -7.36 4.58 23.81
C ILE A 231 -6.21 5.12 24.65
N SER A 232 -5.94 4.48 25.78
CA SER A 232 -4.80 4.79 26.66
C SER A 232 -3.51 4.09 26.16
N PRO A 233 -2.33 4.59 26.53
CA PRO A 233 -1.05 3.96 26.16
C PRO A 233 -0.99 2.48 26.56
N ASP A 234 -1.38 2.15 27.79
CA ASP A 234 -1.31 0.78 28.34
C ASP A 234 -2.23 -0.21 27.60
N SER A 235 -3.33 0.28 27.03
CA SER A 235 -4.29 -0.56 26.31
C SER A 235 -3.83 -0.99 24.91
N ILE A 236 -2.76 -0.39 24.37
CA ILE A 236 -2.35 -0.57 22.97
C ILE A 236 -1.91 -2.00 22.67
N GLU A 237 -1.13 -2.64 23.55
CA GLU A 237 -0.66 -4.02 23.32
C GLU A 237 -1.85 -4.99 23.28
N GLU A 238 -2.78 -4.88 24.22
CA GLU A 238 -3.99 -5.70 24.24
C GLU A 238 -4.86 -5.48 23.02
N LEU A 239 -4.99 -4.23 22.56
CA LEU A 239 -5.76 -3.87 21.38
C LEU A 239 -5.26 -4.62 20.14
N TYR A 240 -3.93 -4.67 19.92
CA TYR A 240 -3.37 -5.42 18.79
C TYR A 240 -3.45 -6.94 19.00
N LYS A 241 -3.25 -7.46 20.22
CA LYS A 241 -3.47 -8.89 20.52
C LYS A 241 -4.89 -9.34 20.18
N LYS A 242 -5.90 -8.57 20.61
CA LYS A 242 -7.31 -8.81 20.31
C LYS A 242 -7.56 -8.75 18.79
N ALA A 243 -7.00 -7.75 18.11
CA ALA A 243 -7.11 -7.64 16.66
C ALA A 243 -6.51 -8.84 15.91
N HIS A 244 -5.35 -9.35 16.33
CA HIS A 244 -4.74 -10.55 15.72
C HIS A 244 -5.65 -11.77 15.86
N ALA A 245 -6.26 -11.96 17.03
CA ALA A 245 -7.20 -13.06 17.27
C ALA A 245 -8.45 -12.93 16.38
N LEU A 246 -9.05 -11.74 16.32
CA LEU A 246 -10.23 -11.48 15.48
C LEU A 246 -9.95 -11.67 13.99
N ILE A 247 -8.77 -11.24 13.51
CA ILE A 247 -8.34 -11.45 12.11
C ILE A 247 -8.20 -12.94 11.80
N ARG A 248 -7.69 -13.75 12.73
CA ARG A 248 -7.58 -15.20 12.53
C ARG A 248 -8.93 -15.90 12.54
N ALA A 249 -9.88 -15.40 13.32
CA ALA A 249 -11.23 -15.94 13.41
C ALA A 249 -12.07 -15.65 12.16
N ASP A 250 -12.09 -14.39 11.68
CA ASP A 250 -12.86 -13.98 10.50
C ASP A 250 -12.05 -13.07 9.56
N PRO A 251 -11.22 -13.63 8.66
CA PRO A 251 -10.45 -12.82 7.73
C PRO A 251 -11.24 -12.39 6.49
N GLU A 252 -12.53 -12.74 6.37
CA GLU A 252 -13.30 -12.50 5.16
C GLU A 252 -13.56 -11.02 4.89
N LYS A 253 -13.72 -10.68 3.61
CA LYS A 253 -14.05 -9.32 3.21
C LYS A 253 -15.56 -9.16 3.14
N LYS A 254 -16.15 -8.46 4.11
CA LYS A 254 -17.57 -8.10 4.10
C LYS A 254 -17.90 -7.23 2.88
N LYS A 255 -18.83 -7.68 2.04
CA LYS A 255 -19.31 -6.92 0.87
C LYS A 255 -20.15 -5.75 1.37
N VAL A 256 -19.90 -4.56 0.82
CA VAL A 256 -20.73 -3.38 1.10
C VAL A 256 -21.94 -3.42 0.19
N GLU A 257 -23.12 -3.58 0.77
CA GLU A 257 -24.39 -3.50 0.06
C GLU A 257 -24.69 -2.05 -0.35
N LYS A 258 -25.08 -1.85 -1.62
CA LYS A 258 -25.45 -0.53 -2.13
C LYS A 258 -26.93 -0.31 -1.87
N LYS A 259 -27.26 0.66 -1.01
CA LYS A 259 -28.63 0.90 -0.53
C LYS A 259 -29.63 1.30 -1.62
N GLN A 260 -29.21 1.94 -2.72
CA GLN A 260 -30.10 2.37 -3.81
C GLN A 260 -29.37 2.45 -5.18
N PRO A 261 -30.08 2.32 -6.31
CA PRO A 261 -29.52 2.56 -7.64
C PRO A 261 -29.10 4.02 -7.78
N VAL A 262 -27.82 4.26 -8.10
CA VAL A 262 -27.25 5.60 -8.18
C VAL A 262 -27.84 6.34 -9.40
N THR A 263 -28.45 7.51 -9.18
CA THR A 263 -28.83 8.42 -10.26
C THR A 263 -27.58 8.93 -10.97
N LYS A 264 -27.51 8.74 -12.29
CA LYS A 264 -26.30 9.07 -13.08
C LYS A 264 -26.19 10.58 -13.27
N LYS A 265 -25.49 11.26 -12.37
CA LYS A 265 -25.09 12.67 -12.53
C LYS A 265 -23.74 12.78 -13.24
N ARG A 266 -23.64 13.72 -14.18
CA ARG A 266 -22.37 14.05 -14.85
C ARG A 266 -21.62 15.12 -14.06
N TRP A 267 -20.43 14.79 -13.56
CA TRP A 267 -19.57 15.71 -12.80
C TRP A 267 -18.54 16.44 -13.67
N ASN A 268 -18.18 15.85 -14.82
CA ASN A 268 -17.15 16.38 -15.72
C ASN A 268 -17.77 16.96 -16.98
N ARG A 269 -17.20 18.05 -17.49
CA ARG A 269 -17.66 18.69 -18.74
C ARG A 269 -17.68 17.71 -19.91
N ALA A 270 -18.68 17.86 -20.77
CA ALA A 270 -18.72 17.15 -22.03
C ALA A 270 -17.56 17.52 -22.96
N LYS A 271 -16.99 16.52 -23.64
CA LYS A 271 -16.04 16.78 -24.71
C LYS A 271 -16.81 17.47 -25.84
N LEU A 272 -16.43 18.71 -26.14
CA LEU A 272 -17.04 19.48 -27.22
C LEU A 272 -16.98 18.70 -28.53
N SER A 273 -18.08 18.73 -29.28
CA SER A 273 -18.18 18.18 -30.62
C SER A 273 -17.29 18.97 -31.58
N LEU A 274 -17.03 18.42 -32.77
CA LEU A 274 -16.26 19.12 -33.80
C LEU A 274 -16.98 20.40 -34.26
N ALA A 275 -18.31 20.33 -34.42
CA ALA A 275 -19.14 21.44 -34.86
C ALA A 275 -19.12 22.60 -33.83
N GLU A 276 -19.28 22.28 -32.54
CA GLU A 276 -19.20 23.27 -31.46
C GLU A 276 -17.85 23.99 -31.44
N ARG A 277 -16.75 23.27 -31.66
CA ARG A 277 -15.41 23.87 -31.73
C ARG A 277 -15.25 24.79 -32.94
N LYS A 278 -15.70 24.36 -34.12
CA LYS A 278 -15.63 25.17 -35.34
C LYS A 278 -16.46 26.44 -35.19
N ASN A 279 -17.68 26.33 -34.68
CA ASN A 279 -18.55 27.46 -34.43
C ASN A 279 -17.91 28.43 -33.41
N SER A 280 -17.35 27.92 -32.32
CA SER A 280 -16.65 28.75 -31.33
C SER A 280 -15.47 29.54 -31.94
N ILE A 281 -14.73 28.95 -32.88
CA ILE A 281 -13.65 29.66 -33.60
C ILE A 281 -14.22 30.77 -34.49
N ALA A 282 -15.28 30.48 -35.24
CA ALA A 282 -15.93 31.45 -36.12
C ALA A 282 -16.49 32.64 -35.32
N GLN A 283 -17.19 32.37 -34.22
CA GLN A 283 -17.73 33.39 -33.31
C GLN A 283 -16.61 34.28 -32.74
N LYS A 284 -15.48 33.69 -32.31
CA LYS A 284 -14.34 34.46 -31.81
C LYS A 284 -13.73 35.38 -32.85
N LYS A 285 -13.57 34.90 -34.09
CA LYS A 285 -13.07 35.72 -35.20
C LYS A 285 -14.01 36.89 -35.48
N ALA A 286 -15.31 36.62 -35.60
CA ALA A 286 -16.32 37.65 -35.86
C ALA A 286 -16.36 38.69 -34.72
N SER A 287 -16.31 38.26 -33.46
CA SER A 287 -16.30 39.19 -32.31
C SER A 287 -15.05 40.08 -32.28
N PHE A 288 -13.90 39.55 -32.73
CA PHE A 288 -12.66 40.31 -32.76
C PHE A 288 -12.66 41.37 -33.85
N LEU A 289 -13.15 41.04 -35.04
CA LEU A 289 -13.33 42.00 -36.14
C LEU A 289 -14.25 43.15 -35.71
N LYS A 290 -15.39 42.83 -35.09
CA LYS A 290 -16.30 43.85 -34.56
C LYS A 290 -15.65 44.77 -33.51
N LYS A 291 -14.76 44.24 -32.67
CA LYS A 291 -14.03 45.07 -31.70
C LYS A 291 -13.07 46.05 -32.38
N ILE A 292 -12.34 45.57 -33.40
CA ILE A 292 -11.43 46.44 -34.17
C ILE A 292 -12.21 47.54 -34.89
N GLU A 293 -13.36 47.23 -35.47
CA GLU A 293 -14.21 48.23 -36.13
C GLU A 293 -14.72 49.27 -35.11
N GLY A 294 -15.21 48.82 -33.95
CA GLY A 294 -15.65 49.73 -32.89
C GLY A 294 -14.52 50.60 -32.28
N GLU A 295 -13.29 50.08 -32.20
CA GLU A 295 -12.11 50.87 -31.77
C GLU A 295 -11.63 51.87 -32.83
N LYS A 296 -12.04 51.72 -34.09
CA LYS A 296 -11.76 52.69 -35.16
C LYS A 296 -12.81 53.77 -35.27
N GLU A 297 -14.04 53.49 -34.84
CA GLU A 297 -15.17 54.42 -34.86
C GLU A 297 -15.26 55.28 -33.59
N ALA A 298 -14.55 54.90 -32.52
CA ALA A 298 -14.41 55.64 -31.26
C ALA A 298 -13.12 56.47 -31.22
#